data_AF-A0A838IHH3-F1
#
_entry.id   AF-A0A838IHH3-F1
#
_cell.length_a   1.000
_cell.length_b   1.000
_cell.length_c   1.000
_cell.angle_alpha   90.00
_cell.angle_beta   90.00
_cell.angle_gamma   90.00
#
_symmetry.space_group_name_H-M   'P 1'
#
loop_
_entity.id
_entity.type
_entity.pdbx_description
1 polymer ?
#
loop_
_entity_poly.entity_id
_entity_poly.type
_entity_poly.pdbx_seq_one_letter_code
_entity_poly.pdbx_strand_id
1 'polypeptide(L)'
;MFFSSCRSAPPPVAEASASSDAQFLWLEDVLGEQALTWVEAQNARSLSQLSAHPLFEPLQERALSILTSDQRLAYPRLMGERVTNFWRDAEHERGLWRMTSPEQYRTAQPGWEVLLDLDKLAAAENKNWVWAGASCRQPDYERCLVNLSIGGADAKVTREFDVASRSFVEGGFVL
;
A
#
# COMPACT_ATOMS: atom_id res chain seq x y z
N MET A 1 -5.11 37.50 -68.51
CA MET A 1 -5.85 36.26 -68.18
C MET A 1 -5.33 35.76 -66.84
N PHE A 2 -6.21 35.70 -65.84
CA PHE A 2 -5.91 35.37 -64.46
C PHE A 2 -5.71 33.85 -64.29
N PHE A 3 -4.59 33.42 -63.70
CA PHE A 3 -4.48 32.06 -63.18
C PHE A 3 -5.07 32.04 -61.76
N SER A 4 -6.24 31.42 -61.65
CA SER A 4 -6.94 31.18 -60.39
C SER A 4 -6.17 30.14 -59.57
N SER A 5 -5.72 30.55 -58.38
CA SER A 5 -5.14 29.66 -57.38
C SER A 5 -6.24 28.77 -56.79
N CYS A 6 -6.17 27.46 -57.03
CA CYS A 6 -6.95 26.49 -56.25
C CYS A 6 -6.32 26.35 -54.86
N ARG A 7 -6.94 26.95 -53.84
CA ARG A 7 -6.72 26.55 -52.44
C ARG A 7 -7.38 25.18 -52.24
N SER A 8 -6.59 24.16 -51.93
CA SER A 8 -7.10 22.90 -51.38
C SER A 8 -7.59 23.14 -49.95
N ALA A 9 -8.77 22.62 -49.62
CA ALA A 9 -9.24 22.54 -48.24
C ALA A 9 -8.38 21.52 -47.48
N PRO A 10 -8.12 21.72 -46.17
CA PRO A 10 -7.53 20.68 -45.36
C PRO A 10 -8.47 19.47 -45.32
N PRO A 11 -7.94 18.23 -45.29
CA PRO A 11 -8.77 17.04 -45.15
C PRO A 11 -9.60 17.14 -43.85
N PRO A 12 -10.80 16.55 -43.81
CA PRO A 12 -11.54 16.45 -42.56
C PRO A 12 -10.63 15.78 -41.53
N VAL A 13 -10.52 16.38 -40.35
CA VAL A 13 -9.89 15.74 -39.20
C VAL A 13 -10.69 14.48 -38.96
N ALA A 14 -10.08 13.32 -39.19
CA ALA A 14 -10.71 12.04 -38.90
C ALA A 14 -11.13 12.05 -37.43
N GLU A 15 -12.42 11.88 -37.17
CA GLU A 15 -12.93 11.56 -35.84
C GLU A 15 -12.23 10.27 -35.39
N ALA A 16 -11.27 10.41 -34.48
CA ALA A 16 -10.61 9.27 -33.88
C ALA A 16 -11.64 8.48 -33.06
N SER A 17 -11.88 7.24 -33.47
CA SER A 17 -12.22 6.08 -32.62
C SER A 17 -13.24 6.26 -31.48
N ALA A 18 -14.36 6.96 -31.67
CA ALA A 18 -15.42 7.03 -30.66
C ALA A 18 -16.09 5.66 -30.36
N SER A 19 -15.90 4.64 -31.20
CA SER A 19 -16.62 3.35 -31.09
C SER A 19 -15.94 2.30 -30.20
N SER A 20 -14.62 2.32 -30.05
CA SER A 20 -13.91 1.34 -29.21
C SER A 20 -13.98 1.67 -27.73
N ASP A 21 -14.06 2.95 -27.39
CA ASP A 21 -14.03 3.41 -26.00
C ASP A 21 -15.43 3.29 -25.39
N ALA A 22 -16.48 3.55 -26.17
CA ALA A 22 -17.86 3.41 -25.73
C ALA A 22 -18.22 1.96 -25.31
N GLN A 23 -17.59 0.94 -25.92
CA GLN A 23 -17.88 -0.47 -25.60
C GLN A 23 -17.37 -0.89 -24.20
N PHE A 24 -16.40 -0.15 -23.67
CA PHE A 24 -15.73 -0.45 -22.40
C PHE A 24 -16.03 0.59 -21.32
N LEU A 25 -16.96 1.52 -21.57
CA LEU A 25 -17.31 2.59 -20.64
C LEU A 25 -17.72 2.08 -19.24
N TRP A 26 -18.35 0.90 -19.17
CA TRP A 26 -18.72 0.26 -17.90
C TRP A 26 -17.52 -0.18 -17.05
N LEU A 27 -16.31 -0.27 -17.62
CA LEU A 27 -15.08 -0.48 -16.84
C LEU A 27 -14.66 0.75 -16.03
N GLU A 28 -15.22 1.94 -16.32
CA GLU A 28 -14.97 3.14 -15.51
C GLU A 28 -15.67 3.10 -14.15
N ASP A 29 -16.77 2.34 -14.03
CA ASP A 29 -17.37 2.02 -12.74
C ASP A 29 -16.57 0.91 -12.04
N VAL A 30 -15.43 1.30 -11.46
CA VAL A 30 -14.42 0.37 -10.90
C VAL A 30 -14.93 -0.52 -9.75
N LEU A 31 -16.08 -0.19 -9.15
CA LEU A 31 -16.74 -0.99 -8.12
C LEU A 31 -18.04 -1.65 -8.63
N GLY A 32 -18.41 -1.42 -9.89
CA GLY A 32 -19.59 -1.98 -10.50
C GLY A 32 -19.49 -3.50 -10.68
N GLU A 33 -20.60 -4.20 -10.47
CA GLU A 33 -20.66 -5.67 -10.56
C GLU A 33 -20.15 -6.20 -11.91
N GLN A 34 -20.50 -5.53 -13.00
CA GLN A 34 -20.05 -5.90 -14.34
C GLN A 34 -18.52 -5.76 -14.48
N ALA A 35 -17.96 -4.64 -14.01
CA ALA A 35 -16.52 -4.37 -14.00
C ALA A 35 -15.77 -5.43 -13.19
N LEU A 36 -16.22 -5.70 -11.97
CA LEU A 36 -15.59 -6.67 -11.08
C LEU A 36 -15.66 -8.10 -11.65
N THR A 37 -16.81 -8.51 -12.18
CA THR A 37 -16.97 -9.84 -12.82
C THR A 37 -15.98 -10.01 -13.98
N TRP A 38 -15.81 -8.97 -14.79
CA TRP A 38 -14.85 -9.02 -15.89
C TRP A 38 -13.40 -9.08 -15.40
N VAL A 39 -13.05 -8.28 -14.39
CA VAL A 39 -11.71 -8.29 -13.77
C VAL A 39 -11.40 -9.67 -13.18
N GLU A 40 -12.35 -10.30 -12.49
CA GLU A 40 -12.20 -11.66 -11.96
C GLU A 40 -11.92 -12.67 -13.08
N ALA A 41 -12.65 -12.58 -14.20
CA ALA A 41 -12.40 -13.43 -15.36
C ALA A 41 -11.01 -13.20 -15.99
N GLN A 42 -10.56 -11.94 -16.07
CA GLN A 42 -9.21 -11.62 -16.56
C GLN A 42 -8.12 -12.10 -15.60
N ASN A 43 -8.35 -12.00 -14.30
CA ASN A 43 -7.46 -12.49 -13.24
C ASN A 43 -7.34 -14.01 -13.34
N ALA A 44 -8.45 -14.74 -13.44
CA ALA A 44 -8.44 -16.19 -13.60
C ALA A 44 -7.69 -16.63 -14.87
N ARG A 45 -7.94 -15.96 -16.00
CA ARG A 45 -7.24 -16.24 -17.26
C ARG A 45 -5.73 -16.06 -17.13
N SER A 46 -5.31 -14.91 -16.61
CA SER A 46 -3.89 -14.56 -16.49
C SER A 46 -3.18 -15.43 -15.46
N LEU A 47 -3.80 -15.63 -14.30
CA LEU A 47 -3.25 -16.45 -13.23
C LEU A 47 -3.06 -17.89 -13.69
N SER A 48 -4.06 -18.49 -14.37
CA SER A 48 -3.94 -19.85 -14.91
C SER A 48 -2.79 -20.00 -15.91
N GLN A 49 -2.55 -18.99 -16.75
CA GLN A 49 -1.44 -19.02 -17.71
C GLN A 49 -0.09 -18.89 -17.00
N LEU A 50 0.03 -17.95 -16.06
CA LEU A 50 1.28 -17.71 -15.33
C LEU A 50 1.62 -18.88 -14.41
N SER A 51 0.65 -19.42 -13.68
CA SER A 51 0.85 -20.52 -12.73
C SER A 51 1.13 -21.86 -13.40
N ALA A 52 0.76 -22.04 -14.68
CA ALA A 52 1.10 -23.22 -15.46
C ALA A 52 2.57 -23.25 -15.91
N HIS A 53 3.29 -22.13 -15.80
CA HIS A 53 4.69 -22.08 -16.19
C HIS A 53 5.56 -22.89 -15.21
N PRO A 54 6.47 -23.78 -15.66
CA PRO A 54 7.25 -24.65 -14.77
C PRO A 54 8.12 -23.93 -13.73
N LEU A 55 8.47 -22.66 -13.99
CA LEU A 55 9.23 -21.83 -13.06
C LEU A 55 8.36 -21.11 -12.01
N PHE A 56 7.04 -21.12 -12.14
CA PHE A 56 6.17 -20.32 -11.27
C PHE A 56 6.34 -20.70 -9.79
N GLU A 57 6.17 -21.97 -9.45
CA GLU A 57 6.24 -22.46 -8.07
C GLU A 57 7.64 -22.25 -7.46
N PRO A 58 8.77 -22.64 -8.12
CA PRO A 58 10.10 -22.34 -7.59
C PRO A 58 10.39 -20.85 -7.37
N LEU A 59 9.88 -19.98 -8.26
CA LEU A 59 10.05 -18.53 -8.11
C LEU A 59 9.18 -17.97 -6.99
N GLN A 60 7.95 -18.45 -6.86
CA GLN A 60 7.04 -18.06 -5.79
C GLN A 60 7.62 -18.43 -4.42
N GLU A 61 8.07 -19.68 -4.23
CA GLU A 61 8.66 -20.15 -2.97
C GLU A 61 9.91 -19.35 -2.61
N ARG A 62 10.79 -19.11 -3.59
CA ARG A 62 11.99 -18.31 -3.38
C ARG A 62 11.65 -16.85 -3.04
N ALA A 63 10.69 -16.24 -3.72
CA ALA A 63 10.25 -14.89 -3.42
C ALA A 63 9.63 -14.82 -2.02
N LEU A 64 8.77 -15.77 -1.67
CA LEU A 64 8.10 -15.85 -0.38
C LEU A 64 9.13 -15.99 0.74
N SER A 65 10.06 -16.94 0.66
CA SER A 65 11.11 -17.13 1.67
C SER A 65 11.96 -15.88 1.90
N ILE A 66 12.24 -15.09 0.87
CA ILE A 66 12.95 -13.80 1.00
C ILE A 66 12.06 -12.73 1.64
N LEU A 67 10.80 -12.63 1.19
CA LEU A 67 9.84 -11.62 1.64
C LEU A 67 9.30 -11.86 3.05
N THR A 68 9.40 -13.08 3.57
CA THR A 68 9.03 -13.45 4.94
C THR A 68 10.23 -13.70 5.85
N SER A 69 11.46 -13.62 5.32
CA SER A 69 12.67 -13.83 6.11
C SER A 69 12.78 -12.84 7.28
N ASP A 70 13.14 -13.38 8.44
CA ASP A 70 13.45 -12.65 9.66
C ASP A 70 14.88 -12.09 9.70
N GLN A 71 15.73 -12.48 8.74
CA GLN A 71 17.13 -12.04 8.63
C GLN A 71 17.29 -10.65 7.98
N ARG A 72 16.19 -9.99 7.64
CA ARG A 72 16.20 -8.66 7.01
C ARG A 72 16.66 -7.59 7.99
N LEU A 73 17.31 -6.57 7.46
CA LEU A 73 17.73 -5.42 8.26
C LEU A 73 16.51 -4.65 8.78
N ALA A 74 16.42 -4.53 10.11
CA ALA A 74 15.44 -3.67 10.75
C ALA A 74 15.88 -2.21 10.62
N TYR A 75 15.59 -1.57 9.48
CA TYR A 75 15.97 -0.17 9.24
C TYR A 75 15.44 0.76 10.35
N PRO A 76 16.30 1.61 10.94
CA PRO A 76 15.92 2.41 12.09
C PRO A 76 15.30 3.74 11.65
N ARG A 77 14.36 4.23 12.45
CA ARG A 77 14.00 5.66 12.53
C ARG A 77 14.21 6.16 13.95
N LEU A 78 14.92 7.26 14.10
CA LEU A 78 15.13 7.88 15.40
C LEU A 78 13.86 8.63 15.82
N MET A 79 13.46 8.44 17.08
CA MET A 79 12.33 9.11 17.71
C MET A 79 12.77 9.50 19.12
N GLY A 80 13.32 10.70 19.26
CA GLY A 80 13.98 11.13 20.49
C GLY A 80 15.15 10.20 20.84
N GLU A 81 15.15 9.68 22.07
CA GLU A 81 16.16 8.71 22.55
C GLU A 81 15.82 7.26 22.20
N ARG A 82 14.84 7.01 21.33
CA ARG A 82 14.40 5.66 20.94
C ARG A 82 14.67 5.40 19.46
N VAL A 83 14.78 4.12 19.13
CA VAL A 83 14.79 3.63 17.75
C VAL A 83 13.43 2.99 17.47
N THR A 84 12.79 3.38 16.37
CA THR A 84 11.55 2.77 15.88
C THR A 84 11.81 2.04 14.58
N ASN A 85 11.02 1.01 14.32
CA ASN A 85 11.06 0.22 13.11
C ASN A 85 9.63 -0.25 12.76
N PHE A 86 9.35 -0.38 11.47
CA PHE A 86 8.17 -1.06 10.98
C PHE A 86 8.60 -2.40 10.38
N TRP A 87 7.96 -3.48 10.80
CA TRP A 87 8.38 -4.85 10.52
C TRP A 87 7.23 -5.67 9.95
N ARG A 88 7.54 -6.57 9.02
CA ARG A 88 6.62 -7.57 8.49
C ARG A 88 7.37 -8.89 8.39
N ASP A 89 6.69 -10.00 8.59
CA ASP A 89 7.23 -11.36 8.47
C ASP A 89 6.09 -12.33 8.12
N ALA A 90 6.32 -13.64 8.25
CA ALA A 90 5.30 -14.65 7.98
C ALA A 90 4.14 -14.59 8.98
N GLU A 91 4.41 -14.18 10.22
CA GLU A 91 3.44 -14.10 11.31
C GLU A 91 2.67 -12.77 11.33
N HIS A 92 3.29 -11.69 10.85
CA HIS A 92 2.75 -10.32 10.83
C HIS A 92 2.79 -9.75 9.42
N GLU A 93 1.87 -10.23 8.57
CA GLU A 93 1.80 -9.85 7.16
C GLU A 93 1.53 -8.36 6.96
N ARG A 94 0.66 -7.76 7.79
CA ARG A 94 0.39 -6.31 7.75
C ARG A 94 1.47 -5.56 8.49
N GLY A 95 1.91 -6.09 9.62
CA GLY A 95 3.15 -5.70 10.26
C GLY A 95 3.00 -5.07 11.64
N LEU A 96 4.17 -4.85 12.24
CA LEU A 96 4.35 -4.32 13.57
C LEU A 96 5.09 -2.99 13.49
N TRP A 97 4.53 -1.94 14.08
CA TRP A 97 5.30 -0.78 14.47
C TRP A 97 5.85 -0.99 15.87
N ARG A 98 7.18 -1.00 16.00
CA ARG A 98 7.90 -1.39 17.21
C ARG A 98 9.01 -0.39 17.54
N MET A 99 9.43 -0.37 18.80
CA MET A 99 10.49 0.48 19.31
C MET A 99 11.48 -0.29 20.18
N THR A 100 12.68 0.27 20.34
CA THR A 100 13.72 -0.24 21.24
C THR A 100 14.67 0.90 21.63
N SER A 101 15.60 0.65 22.55
CA SER A 101 16.66 1.60 22.90
C SER A 101 17.82 1.55 21.89
N PRO A 102 18.61 2.63 21.74
CA PRO A 102 19.78 2.63 20.87
C PRO A 102 20.81 1.55 21.25
N GLU A 103 20.95 1.21 22.53
CA GLU A 103 21.85 0.16 23.03
C GLU A 103 21.38 -1.20 22.57
N GLN A 104 20.08 -1.50 22.77
CA GLN A 104 19.47 -2.76 22.32
C GLN A 104 19.53 -2.91 20.79
N TYR A 105 19.31 -1.83 20.05
CA TYR A 105 19.36 -1.83 18.59
C TYR A 105 20.71 -2.25 18.02
N ARG A 106 21.82 -2.03 18.75
CA ARG A 106 23.18 -2.41 18.32
C ARG A 106 23.50 -3.88 18.56
N THR A 107 22.63 -4.63 19.25
CA THR A 107 22.82 -6.06 19.48
C THR A 107 22.37 -6.88 18.27
N ALA A 108 22.78 -8.14 18.21
CA ALA A 108 22.35 -9.05 17.14
C ALA A 108 20.84 -9.39 17.20
N GLN A 109 20.23 -9.31 18.39
CA GLN A 109 18.81 -9.59 18.61
C GLN A 109 18.22 -8.52 19.53
N PRO A 110 17.86 -7.34 18.99
CA PRO A 110 17.31 -6.25 19.79
C PRO A 110 16.01 -6.66 20.48
N GLY A 111 15.87 -6.32 21.76
CA GLY A 111 14.59 -6.42 22.47
C GLY A 111 13.60 -5.37 21.94
N TRP A 112 12.66 -5.79 21.08
CA TRP A 112 11.64 -4.90 20.51
C TRP A 112 10.37 -4.86 21.36
N GLU A 113 9.88 -3.66 21.60
CA GLU A 113 8.56 -3.39 22.19
C GLU A 113 7.57 -3.00 21.09
N VAL A 114 6.47 -3.73 20.97
CA VAL A 114 5.43 -3.40 19.99
C VAL A 114 4.63 -2.18 20.47
N LEU A 115 4.52 -1.17 19.59
CA LEU A 115 3.67 0.00 19.76
C LEU A 115 2.30 -0.24 19.12
N LEU A 116 2.27 -0.68 17.87
CA LEU A 116 1.04 -0.99 17.15
C LEU A 116 1.21 -2.30 16.37
N ASP A 117 0.26 -3.20 16.57
CA ASP A 117 0.08 -4.42 15.78
C ASP A 117 -1.00 -4.19 14.74
N LEU A 118 -0.60 -4.10 13.48
CA LEU A 118 -1.51 -3.75 12.40
C LEU A 118 -2.40 -4.92 11.97
N ASP A 119 -1.94 -6.16 12.17
CA ASP A 119 -2.73 -7.36 11.93
C ASP A 119 -3.90 -7.45 12.92
N LYS A 120 -3.65 -7.18 14.21
CA LYS A 120 -4.72 -7.08 15.21
C LYS A 120 -5.67 -5.92 14.94
N LEU A 121 -5.16 -4.75 14.55
CA LEU A 121 -6.01 -3.61 14.22
C LEU A 121 -6.93 -3.91 13.02
N ALA A 122 -6.38 -4.49 11.96
CA ALA A 122 -7.12 -4.86 10.76
C ALA A 122 -8.23 -5.88 11.05
N ALA A 123 -7.93 -6.88 11.89
CA ALA A 123 -8.92 -7.87 12.32
C ALA A 123 -10.03 -7.24 13.19
N ALA A 124 -9.65 -6.39 14.16
CA ALA A 124 -10.61 -5.76 15.07
C ALA A 124 -11.57 -4.81 14.36
N GLU A 125 -11.09 -4.08 13.36
CA GLU A 125 -11.89 -3.08 12.63
C GLU A 125 -12.49 -3.63 11.32
N ASN A 126 -12.18 -4.89 10.96
CA ASN A 126 -12.54 -5.50 9.68
C ASN A 126 -12.17 -4.61 8.48
N LYS A 127 -10.93 -4.09 8.49
CA LYS A 127 -10.39 -3.22 7.46
C LYS A 127 -9.06 -3.75 6.95
N ASN A 128 -8.85 -3.65 5.64
CA ASN A 128 -7.56 -3.99 5.04
C ASN A 128 -6.55 -2.84 5.22
N TRP A 129 -6.17 -2.55 6.46
CA TRP A 129 -5.24 -1.46 6.77
C TRP A 129 -3.84 -1.72 6.21
N VAL A 130 -3.26 -0.67 5.63
CA VAL A 130 -1.89 -0.62 5.15
C VAL A 130 -1.15 0.51 5.85
N TRP A 131 0.05 0.23 6.37
CA TRP A 131 0.88 1.22 7.05
C TRP A 131 1.40 2.28 6.08
N ALA A 132 1.20 3.56 6.43
CA ALA A 132 1.72 4.71 5.68
C ALA A 132 2.65 5.62 6.50
N GLY A 133 3.10 5.14 7.68
CA GLY A 133 4.07 5.83 8.53
C GLY A 133 3.45 6.55 9.72
N ALA A 134 4.31 6.88 10.69
CA ALA A 134 3.96 7.71 11.83
C ALA A 134 4.83 8.96 11.91
N SER A 135 4.21 10.08 12.26
CA SER A 135 4.85 11.38 12.51
C SER A 135 4.61 11.76 13.98
N CYS A 136 5.66 11.75 14.78
CA CYS A 136 5.56 11.96 16.23
C CYS A 136 5.94 13.40 16.62
N ARG A 137 5.15 13.99 17.51
CA ARG A 137 5.28 15.38 17.95
C ARG A 137 6.54 15.56 18.79
N GLN A 138 7.44 16.41 18.34
CA GLN A 138 8.62 16.84 19.09
C GLN A 138 8.27 17.82 20.22
N PRO A 139 9.13 17.94 21.26
CA PRO A 139 10.32 17.14 21.52
C PRO A 139 10.06 15.86 22.34
N ASP A 140 8.86 15.71 22.90
CA ASP A 140 8.54 14.67 23.90
C ASP A 140 8.22 13.32 23.24
N TYR A 141 7.78 13.33 21.97
CA TYR A 141 7.39 12.15 21.18
C TYR A 141 6.30 11.26 21.81
N GLU A 142 5.48 11.81 22.71
CA GLU A 142 4.39 11.08 23.38
C GLU A 142 3.12 10.93 22.52
N ARG A 143 2.98 11.76 21.49
CA ARG A 143 1.83 11.78 20.56
C ARG A 143 2.31 11.63 19.13
N CYS A 144 1.65 10.79 18.36
CA CYS A 144 1.96 10.56 16.96
C CYS A 144 0.71 10.62 16.10
N LEU A 145 0.86 11.14 14.89
CA LEU A 145 -0.10 10.95 13.81
C LEU A 145 0.31 9.70 13.04
N VAL A 146 -0.45 8.64 13.22
CA VAL A 146 -0.29 7.38 12.49
C VAL A 146 -1.13 7.46 11.22
N ASN A 147 -0.49 7.24 10.08
CA ASN A 147 -1.12 7.28 8.77
C ASN A 147 -1.33 5.84 8.30
N LEU A 148 -2.57 5.52 7.91
CA LEU A 148 -2.97 4.24 7.35
C LEU A 148 -3.68 4.46 6.02
N SER A 149 -3.76 3.46 5.15
CA SER A 149 -4.69 3.47 4.01
C SER A 149 -5.48 2.18 3.94
N ILE A 150 -6.64 2.21 3.27
CA ILE A 150 -7.47 1.02 3.05
C ILE A 150 -7.04 0.38 1.73
N GLY A 151 -6.59 -0.87 1.77
CA GLY A 151 -6.23 -1.63 0.59
C GLY A 151 -5.05 -1.07 -0.21
N GLY A 152 -4.25 -0.18 0.38
CA GLY A 152 -3.13 0.47 -0.30
C GLY A 152 -3.53 1.62 -1.23
N ALA A 153 -4.76 2.14 -1.12
CA ALA A 153 -5.19 3.33 -1.84
C ALA A 153 -4.34 4.56 -1.45
N ASP A 154 -4.34 5.58 -2.32
CA ASP A 154 -3.62 6.84 -2.09
C ASP A 154 -4.19 7.66 -0.92
N ALA A 155 -5.49 7.50 -0.66
CA ALA A 155 -6.16 8.15 0.45
C ALA A 155 -5.69 7.60 1.80
N LYS A 156 -5.27 8.50 2.68
CA LYS A 156 -4.79 8.16 4.03
C LYS A 156 -5.86 8.49 5.06
N VAL A 157 -6.00 7.59 6.04
CA VAL A 157 -6.67 7.83 7.31
C VAL A 157 -5.59 8.11 8.34
N THR A 158 -5.58 9.32 8.90
CA THR A 158 -4.60 9.75 9.90
C THR A 158 -5.23 9.75 11.26
N ARG A 159 -4.63 9.06 12.24
CA ARG A 159 -5.18 8.91 13.59
C ARG A 159 -4.16 9.32 14.64
N GLU A 160 -4.60 10.03 15.65
CA GLU A 160 -3.78 10.37 16.80
C GLU A 160 -3.54 9.15 17.70
N PHE A 161 -2.29 8.93 18.05
CA PHE A 161 -1.80 7.77 18.80
C PHE A 161 -0.99 8.23 20.01
N ASP A 162 -1.26 7.63 21.16
CA ASP A 162 -0.51 7.81 22.40
C ASP A 162 0.52 6.68 22.54
N VAL A 163 1.80 7.05 22.65
CA VAL A 163 2.93 6.11 22.71
C VAL A 163 3.00 5.37 24.06
N ALA A 164 2.60 6.02 25.15
CA ALA A 164 2.67 5.46 26.49
C ALA A 164 1.58 4.39 26.71
N SER A 165 0.35 4.68 26.32
CA SER A 165 -0.77 3.74 26.39
C SER A 165 -0.80 2.75 25.23
N ARG A 166 -0.03 3.01 24.16
CA ARG A 166 0.03 2.20 22.93
C ARG A 166 -1.34 2.05 22.27
N SER A 167 -2.09 3.14 22.24
CA SER A 167 -3.46 3.15 21.73
C SER A 167 -3.74 4.41 20.94
N PHE A 168 -4.73 4.33 20.05
CA PHE A 168 -5.33 5.53 19.49
C PHE A 168 -6.01 6.34 20.59
N VAL A 169 -5.91 7.67 20.50
CA VAL A 169 -6.48 8.60 21.48
C VAL A 169 -7.99 8.70 21.23
N GLU A 170 -8.80 8.43 22.25
CA GLU A 170 -10.24 8.63 22.18
C GLU A 170 -10.56 10.12 22.02
N GLY A 171 -11.37 10.45 21.00
CA GLY A 171 -11.67 11.85 20.64
C GLY A 171 -10.48 12.63 20.08
N GLY A 172 -9.35 11.98 19.78
CA GLY A 172 -8.19 12.59 19.14
C GLY A 172 -8.40 12.86 17.65
N PHE A 173 -7.36 13.33 16.98
CA PHE A 173 -7.44 13.61 15.53
C PHE A 173 -7.74 12.35 14.71
N VAL A 174 -8.72 12.47 13.81
CA VAL A 174 -9.02 11.51 12.73
C VAL A 174 -9.27 12.29 11.45
N LEU A 175 -8.40 12.11 10.45
CA LEU A 175 -8.41 12.85 9.17
C LEU A 175 -8.46 11.88 7.98
#